data_AF-A0A7Y0IJ70-F1
#
_entry.id   AF-A0A7Y0IJ70-F1
#
_cell.length_a   1.000
_cell.length_b   1.000
_cell.length_c   1.000
_cell.angle_alpha   90.00
_cell.angle_beta   90.00
_cell.angle_gamma   90.00
#
_symmetry.space_group_name_H-M   'P 1'
#
loop_
_entity.id
_entity.type
_entity.pdbx_description
1 polymer ?
#
loop_
_entity_poly.entity_id
_entity_poly.type
_entity_poly.pdbx_seq_one_letter_code
_entity_poly.pdbx_strand_id
1 'polypeptide(L)'
;MKKVKILLIAVVVLTALLFSPSLLLRSAVINDISGNSKVTPIDSSSVSKKDTVIELAGHKVPVLKGGMFDRFRSNSPLSVVAQERPDIDLSWFRTLQKEKKDVGFITYSPNFYYSNSSITAIYTADMKKIKELLPAEVKDLVKPISYTPGRGLIAITSYAYHYCDNDVYNELSISIVTTKPNKSNWGLISLMGELKDKSLWGYVLKLPVNTELARVRGKVGYNLPKWLIPIDYKTDGSNMTFTYYDEKGNLDFSMVGKKLEITGTSPEVNRSNFINLNTKGQLTHGYSDIRAIKKASSKKGEDIQLNLSNGSLSTFIKSLGLKKLVRYDYQPEFQAALYTPELVAESHK
;
A
#
# COMPACT_ATOMS: atom_id res chain seq x y z
N MET A 1 4.56 16.49 -36.19
CA MET A 1 3.33 15.83 -35.68
C MET A 1 3.34 14.28 -35.76
N LYS A 2 4.04 13.62 -36.70
CA LYS A 2 4.11 12.13 -36.75
C LYS A 2 5.03 11.48 -35.69
N LYS A 3 6.13 12.12 -35.27
CA LYS A 3 7.08 11.56 -34.29
C LYS A 3 6.54 11.46 -32.85
N VAL A 4 5.62 12.35 -32.45
CA VAL A 4 5.01 12.36 -31.10
C VAL A 4 4.00 11.22 -30.91
N LYS A 5 3.27 10.83 -31.99
CA LYS A 5 2.35 9.68 -31.94
C LYS A 5 3.06 8.33 -31.83
N ILE A 6 4.26 8.18 -32.42
CA ILE A 6 5.05 6.93 -32.37
C ILE A 6 5.64 6.71 -30.97
N LEU A 7 6.09 7.78 -30.29
CA LEU A 7 6.63 7.70 -28.93
C LEU A 7 5.54 7.32 -27.91
N LEU A 8 4.32 7.85 -28.04
CA LEU A 8 3.19 7.53 -27.17
C LEU A 8 2.72 6.07 -27.35
N ILE A 9 2.76 5.54 -28.58
CA ILE A 9 2.43 4.13 -28.87
C ILE A 9 3.52 3.20 -28.33
N ALA A 10 4.80 3.56 -28.44
CA ALA A 10 5.92 2.77 -27.92
C ALA A 10 5.91 2.65 -26.38
N VAL A 11 5.58 3.74 -25.67
CA VAL A 11 5.47 3.74 -24.19
C VAL A 11 4.30 2.88 -23.71
N VAL A 12 3.14 2.93 -24.39
CA VAL A 12 1.96 2.11 -24.06
C VAL A 12 2.23 0.61 -24.27
N VAL A 13 2.93 0.24 -25.35
CA VAL A 13 3.37 -1.14 -25.61
C VAL A 13 4.36 -1.62 -24.53
N LEU A 14 5.28 -0.76 -24.06
CA LEU A 14 6.26 -1.10 -23.02
C LEU A 14 5.60 -1.35 -21.65
N THR A 15 4.59 -0.55 -21.27
CA THR A 15 3.83 -0.77 -20.02
C THR A 15 2.90 -1.98 -20.08
N ALA A 16 2.32 -2.30 -21.24
CA ALA A 16 1.53 -3.51 -21.45
C ALA A 16 2.41 -4.77 -21.39
N LEU A 17 3.64 -4.69 -21.91
CA LEU A 17 4.64 -5.75 -21.81
C LEU A 17 5.06 -6.02 -20.35
N LEU A 18 4.91 -5.08 -19.41
CA LEU A 18 5.22 -5.31 -17.99
C LEU A 18 4.21 -6.24 -17.29
N PHE A 19 2.98 -6.35 -17.79
CA PHE A 19 1.96 -7.23 -17.22
C PHE A 19 1.55 -8.36 -18.16
N SER A 20 2.07 -8.41 -19.39
CA SER A 20 1.75 -9.47 -20.34
C SER A 20 2.07 -10.85 -19.76
N PRO A 21 1.17 -11.84 -19.93
CA PRO A 21 1.41 -13.20 -19.50
C PRO A 21 2.40 -13.79 -20.50
N SER A 22 3.68 -13.70 -20.17
CA SER A 22 4.71 -14.42 -20.90
C SER A 22 4.83 -15.84 -20.34
N LEU A 23 5.12 -16.82 -21.22
CA LEU A 23 5.55 -18.15 -20.78
C LEU A 23 6.85 -18.12 -19.94
N LEU A 24 7.51 -16.95 -19.86
CA LEU A 24 8.80 -16.73 -19.22
C LEU A 24 8.69 -16.14 -17.80
N LEU A 25 7.48 -15.97 -17.24
CA LEU A 25 7.36 -15.52 -15.85
C LEU A 25 8.06 -16.50 -14.91
N ARG A 26 8.98 -15.95 -14.11
CA ARG A 26 9.70 -16.71 -13.09
C ARG A 26 8.76 -17.04 -11.94
N SER A 27 9.02 -18.17 -11.30
CA SER A 27 8.30 -18.58 -10.10
C SER A 27 8.58 -17.59 -8.96
N ALA A 28 7.59 -17.39 -8.10
CA ALA A 28 7.78 -16.64 -6.87
C ALA A 28 8.86 -17.32 -6.03
N VAL A 29 9.81 -16.56 -5.51
CA VAL A 29 10.79 -17.06 -4.54
C VAL A 29 10.16 -16.93 -3.16
N ILE A 30 9.62 -18.05 -2.67
CA ILE A 30 8.96 -18.16 -1.38
C ILE A 30 9.68 -19.25 -0.60
N ASN A 31 10.27 -18.87 0.53
CA ASN A 31 11.05 -19.75 1.37
C ASN A 31 10.30 -20.02 2.67
N ASP A 32 10.38 -21.24 3.19
CA ASP A 32 9.94 -21.54 4.54
C ASP A 32 11.10 -21.31 5.53
N ILE A 33 10.82 -20.60 6.62
CA ILE A 33 11.81 -20.30 7.67
C ILE A 33 11.30 -20.74 9.05
N SER A 34 12.24 -21.01 9.97
CA SER A 34 11.90 -21.23 11.38
C SER A 34 11.60 -19.89 12.06
N GLY A 35 10.50 -19.82 12.81
CA GLY A 35 10.02 -18.61 13.50
C GLY A 35 10.76 -18.29 14.80
N ASN A 36 12.06 -18.59 14.90
CA ASN A 36 12.79 -18.57 16.18
C ASN A 36 13.22 -17.16 16.64
N SER A 37 12.91 -16.11 15.88
CA SER A 37 13.18 -14.72 16.25
C SER A 37 11.98 -14.10 16.96
N LYS A 38 12.23 -13.37 18.04
CA LYS A 38 11.21 -12.69 18.84
C LYS A 38 11.64 -11.28 19.21
N VAL A 39 10.73 -10.33 19.09
CA VAL A 39 10.90 -8.94 19.49
C VAL A 39 9.89 -8.58 20.58
N THR A 40 10.10 -7.42 21.22
CA THR A 40 9.12 -6.88 22.15
C THR A 40 7.81 -6.57 21.40
N PRO A 41 6.66 -7.07 21.87
CA PRO A 41 5.35 -6.67 21.36
C PRO A 41 5.16 -5.15 21.41
N ILE A 42 4.29 -4.63 20.55
CA ILE A 42 3.86 -3.24 20.70
C ILE A 42 2.81 -3.19 21.80
N ASP A 43 3.12 -2.50 22.89
CA ASP A 43 2.16 -2.18 23.93
C ASP A 43 1.59 -0.78 23.67
N SER A 44 0.33 -0.72 23.19
CA SER A 44 -0.38 0.54 22.91
C SER A 44 -0.68 1.37 24.16
N SER A 45 -0.56 0.78 25.36
CA SER A 45 -0.70 1.46 26.65
C SER A 45 0.63 1.99 27.18
N SER A 46 1.76 1.51 26.65
CA SER A 46 3.09 1.98 27.01
C SER A 46 3.37 3.33 26.33
N VAL A 47 3.56 4.37 27.14
CA VAL A 47 3.93 5.70 26.67
C VAL A 47 5.44 5.82 26.81
N SER A 48 6.17 5.93 25.69
CA SER A 48 7.60 6.20 25.79
C SER A 48 7.82 7.61 26.33
N LYS A 49 8.99 7.90 26.91
CA LYS A 49 9.33 9.28 27.35
C LYS A 49 9.27 10.32 26.22
N LYS A 50 9.26 9.87 24.95
CA LYS A 50 9.21 10.71 23.76
C LYS A 50 7.78 10.93 23.26
N ASP A 51 6.79 10.26 23.85
CA ASP A 51 5.41 10.33 23.40
C ASP A 51 4.58 11.22 24.33
N THR A 52 3.49 11.74 23.77
CA THR A 52 2.39 12.33 24.51
C THR A 52 1.11 11.55 24.17
N VAL A 53 0.19 11.43 25.12
CA VAL A 53 -1.07 10.73 24.90
C VAL A 53 -2.15 11.72 24.53
N ILE A 54 -2.90 11.40 23.49
CA ILE A 54 -4.02 12.20 23.01
C ILE A 54 -5.29 11.36 23.02
N GLU A 55 -6.44 12.01 23.08
CA GLU A 55 -7.73 11.38 22.80
C GLU A 55 -8.06 11.51 21.31
N LEU A 56 -8.22 10.39 20.63
CA LEU A 56 -8.56 10.34 19.20
C LEU A 56 -9.59 9.24 18.96
N ALA A 57 -10.77 9.63 18.47
CA ALA A 57 -11.87 8.70 18.19
C ALA A 57 -12.24 7.80 19.40
N GLY A 58 -12.17 8.32 20.63
CA GLY A 58 -12.44 7.57 21.86
C GLY A 58 -11.31 6.61 22.28
N HIS A 59 -10.12 6.74 21.68
CA HIS A 59 -8.93 5.99 22.06
C HIS A 59 -7.86 6.92 22.63
N LYS A 60 -7.18 6.45 23.68
CA LYS A 60 -5.90 7.01 24.12
C LYS A 60 -4.80 6.56 23.17
N VAL A 61 -4.23 7.50 22.44
CA VAL A 61 -3.23 7.22 21.40
C VAL A 61 -1.90 7.88 21.77
N PRO A 62 -0.81 7.12 21.92
CA PRO A 62 0.52 7.70 22.01
C PRO A 62 0.93 8.27 20.64
N VAL A 63 1.38 9.52 20.63
CA VAL A 63 1.95 10.19 19.46
C VAL A 63 3.28 10.84 19.82
N LEU A 64 4.17 11.01 18.85
CA LEU A 64 5.47 11.63 19.06
C LEU A 64 5.27 13.06 19.60
N LYS A 65 5.78 13.34 20.80
CA LYS A 65 5.67 14.66 21.43
C LYS A 65 6.39 15.70 20.57
N GLY A 66 5.67 16.74 20.15
CA GLY A 66 6.18 17.75 19.22
C GLY A 66 6.36 17.27 17.78
N GLY A 67 5.90 16.05 17.46
CA GLY A 67 5.82 15.54 16.09
C GLY A 67 4.80 16.28 15.23
N MET A 68 4.71 15.93 13.95
CA MET A 68 3.76 16.55 13.01
C MET A 68 2.32 16.35 13.46
N PHE A 69 1.95 15.14 13.88
CA PHE A 69 0.58 14.88 14.26
C PHE A 69 0.22 15.56 15.58
N ASP A 70 1.15 15.60 16.53
CA ASP A 70 0.94 16.27 17.81
C ASP A 70 0.68 17.77 17.64
N ARG A 71 1.50 18.43 16.82
CA ARG A 71 1.42 19.88 16.59
C ARG A 71 0.24 20.28 15.70
N PHE A 72 -0.07 19.50 14.67
CA PHE A 72 -0.95 19.97 13.58
C PHE A 72 -2.13 19.07 13.25
N ARG A 73 -2.24 17.87 13.85
CA ARG A 73 -3.41 16.97 13.67
C ARG A 73 -3.77 16.71 12.20
N SER A 74 -2.77 16.35 11.39
CA SER A 74 -2.84 16.18 9.93
C SER A 74 -3.09 17.44 9.10
N ASN A 75 -2.96 18.64 9.68
CA ASN A 75 -3.01 19.92 8.98
C ASN A 75 -1.66 20.65 8.99
N SER A 76 -0.57 19.93 8.73
CA SER A 76 0.78 20.49 8.82
C SER A 76 0.97 21.61 7.78
N PRO A 77 1.35 22.84 8.20
CA PRO A 77 1.67 23.90 7.26
C PRO A 77 2.87 23.55 6.40
N LEU A 78 2.78 23.74 5.08
CA LEU A 78 3.89 23.44 4.17
C LEU A 78 5.13 24.31 4.44
N SER A 79 4.98 25.47 5.09
CA SER A 79 6.11 26.29 5.55
C SER A 79 6.94 25.60 6.63
N VAL A 80 6.30 24.90 7.57
CA VAL A 80 6.97 24.13 8.62
C VAL A 80 7.73 22.96 7.99
N VAL A 81 7.11 22.27 7.04
CA VAL A 81 7.77 21.19 6.28
C VAL A 81 8.98 21.71 5.52
N ALA A 82 8.87 22.86 4.85
CA ALA A 82 9.98 23.46 4.11
C ALA A 82 11.15 23.86 5.02
N GLN A 83 10.86 24.28 6.26
CA GLN A 83 11.88 24.64 7.24
C GLN A 83 12.59 23.40 7.81
N GLU A 84 11.84 22.36 8.18
CA GLU A 84 12.38 21.15 8.82
C GLU A 84 13.02 20.19 7.82
N ARG A 85 12.54 20.18 6.57
CA ARG A 85 12.97 19.31 5.48
C ARG A 85 13.09 20.09 4.16
N PRO A 86 14.07 20.99 4.04
CA PRO A 86 14.27 21.82 2.85
C PRO A 86 14.65 21.00 1.60
N ASP A 87 15.05 19.74 1.78
CA ASP A 87 15.35 18.78 0.71
C ASP A 87 14.11 18.23 0.00
N ILE A 88 12.92 18.36 0.59
CA ILE A 88 11.68 17.83 0.03
C ILE A 88 11.07 18.82 -0.97
N ASP A 89 10.83 18.33 -2.19
CA ASP A 89 10.07 19.07 -3.19
C ASP A 89 8.57 19.15 -2.82
N LEU A 90 8.14 20.34 -2.38
CA LEU A 90 6.75 20.61 -2.01
C LEU A 90 5.88 21.14 -3.16
N SER A 91 6.40 21.26 -4.39
CA SER A 91 5.67 21.85 -5.52
C SER A 91 4.33 21.16 -5.76
N TRP A 92 4.28 19.83 -5.71
CA TRP A 92 3.05 19.07 -5.90
C TRP A 92 2.05 19.27 -4.75
N PHE A 93 2.50 19.26 -3.49
CA PHE A 93 1.59 19.48 -2.35
C PHE A 93 0.96 20.86 -2.35
N ARG A 94 1.65 21.89 -2.87
CA ARG A 94 1.09 23.24 -3.01
C ARG A 94 -0.09 23.31 -3.99
N THR A 95 -0.25 22.33 -4.88
CA THR A 95 -1.39 22.28 -5.79
C THR A 95 -2.59 21.55 -5.19
N LEU A 96 -2.45 20.98 -3.98
CA LEU A 96 -3.49 20.19 -3.33
C LEU A 96 -4.08 20.98 -2.16
N GLN A 97 -5.40 20.96 -2.05
CA GLN A 97 -6.12 21.59 -0.95
C GLN A 97 -6.47 20.57 0.12
N LYS A 98 -6.19 20.89 1.38
CA LYS A 98 -6.69 20.15 2.53
C LYS A 98 -8.10 20.62 2.89
N GLU A 99 -8.99 19.67 3.08
CA GLU A 99 -10.35 19.87 3.57
C GLU A 99 -10.50 19.29 4.97
N LYS A 100 -11.14 20.05 5.85
CA LYS A 100 -11.53 19.53 7.16
C LYS A 100 -12.66 18.51 6.97
N LYS A 101 -12.50 17.31 7.50
CA LYS A 101 -13.48 16.22 7.42
C LYS A 101 -13.80 15.71 8.83
N ASP A 102 -15.03 15.23 9.00
CA ASP A 102 -15.43 14.43 10.16
C ASP A 102 -15.59 12.98 9.68
N VAL A 103 -14.71 12.11 10.18
CA VAL A 103 -14.69 10.67 9.84
C VAL A 103 -14.83 9.81 11.10
N GLY A 104 -15.62 10.29 12.08
CA GLY A 104 -15.64 9.76 13.45
C GLY A 104 -14.63 10.45 14.37
N PHE A 105 -13.83 11.34 13.81
CA PHE A 105 -13.03 12.36 14.47
C PHE A 105 -12.69 13.44 13.44
N ILE A 106 -12.37 14.64 13.92
CA ILE A 106 -11.96 15.75 13.06
C ILE A 106 -10.55 15.51 12.52
N THR A 107 -10.40 15.56 11.20
CA THR A 107 -9.11 15.44 10.51
C THR A 107 -9.07 16.30 9.24
N TYR A 108 -7.94 16.29 8.54
CA TYR A 108 -7.75 17.01 7.28
C TYR A 108 -7.35 16.04 6.17
N SER A 109 -8.06 16.14 5.05
CA SER A 109 -7.93 15.29 3.87
C SER A 109 -7.48 16.12 2.67
N PRO A 110 -6.51 15.68 1.86
CA PRO A 110 -5.77 14.45 2.00
C PRO A 110 -4.72 14.51 3.12
N ASN A 111 -4.36 13.33 3.65
CA ASN A 111 -3.18 13.15 4.48
C ASN A 111 -1.93 13.14 3.59
N PHE A 112 -0.93 13.96 3.89
CA PHE A 112 0.29 14.07 3.10
C PHE A 112 1.39 13.16 3.65
N TYR A 113 2.05 12.48 2.71
CA TYR A 113 3.23 11.66 2.91
C TYR A 113 4.35 12.24 2.06
N TYR A 114 5.29 12.93 2.69
CA TYR A 114 6.24 13.81 2.02
C TYR A 114 7.51 13.10 1.53
N SER A 115 7.96 12.05 2.23
CA SER A 115 9.10 11.21 1.81
C SER A 115 8.95 9.81 2.39
N ASN A 116 8.96 8.83 1.50
CA ASN A 116 8.59 7.46 1.82
C ASN A 116 9.31 6.47 0.90
N SER A 117 9.45 5.22 1.35
CA SER A 117 9.97 4.12 0.54
C SER A 117 8.98 2.97 0.51
N SER A 118 8.97 2.21 -0.58
CA SER A 118 8.19 0.98 -0.68
C SER A 118 8.82 -0.07 -1.59
N ILE A 119 8.50 -1.32 -1.30
CA ILE A 119 8.64 -2.43 -2.24
C ILE A 119 7.28 -3.06 -2.49
N THR A 120 6.91 -3.27 -3.75
CA THR A 120 5.65 -3.93 -4.14
C THR A 120 5.95 -5.17 -4.96
N ALA A 121 5.31 -6.29 -4.64
CA ALA A 121 5.34 -7.50 -5.44
C ALA A 121 3.93 -7.90 -5.84
N ILE A 122 3.72 -8.10 -7.15
CA ILE A 122 2.45 -8.55 -7.72
C ILE A 122 2.63 -9.99 -8.16
N TYR A 123 1.87 -10.90 -7.56
CA TYR A 123 1.92 -12.33 -7.83
C TYR A 123 0.62 -12.83 -8.45
N THR A 124 0.74 -13.88 -9.27
CA THR A 124 -0.43 -14.71 -9.59
C THR A 124 -0.79 -15.57 -8.38
N ALA A 125 -2.09 -15.71 -8.11
CA ALA A 125 -2.63 -16.38 -6.94
C ALA A 125 -3.87 -17.22 -7.31
N ASP A 126 -4.26 -18.14 -6.44
CA ASP A 126 -5.42 -19.02 -6.66
C ASP A 126 -6.71 -18.20 -6.75
N MET A 127 -7.36 -18.22 -7.92
CA MET A 127 -8.61 -17.48 -8.14
C MET A 127 -9.76 -17.97 -7.25
N LYS A 128 -9.81 -19.27 -6.93
CA LYS A 128 -10.83 -19.81 -6.02
C LYS A 128 -10.67 -19.16 -4.65
N LYS A 129 -9.43 -19.13 -4.13
CA LYS A 129 -9.14 -18.50 -2.83
C LYS A 129 -9.45 -17.00 -2.84
N ILE A 130 -9.05 -16.28 -3.90
CA ILE A 130 -9.37 -14.85 -4.05
C ILE A 130 -10.88 -14.60 -3.98
N LYS A 131 -11.68 -15.40 -4.69
CA LYS A 131 -13.15 -15.28 -4.67
C LYS A 131 -13.73 -15.61 -3.30
N GLU A 132 -13.17 -16.55 -2.55
CA GLU A 132 -13.60 -16.81 -1.17
C GLU A 132 -13.36 -15.62 -0.23
N LEU A 133 -12.27 -14.87 -0.46
CA LEU A 133 -11.86 -13.75 0.39
C LEU A 133 -12.61 -12.43 0.12
N LEU A 134 -13.28 -12.31 -1.03
CA LEU A 134 -14.11 -11.13 -1.32
C LEU A 134 -15.50 -11.25 -0.69
N PRO A 135 -15.94 -10.25 0.09
CA PRO A 135 -17.32 -10.15 0.56
C PRO A 135 -18.33 -10.11 -0.60
N ALA A 136 -19.56 -10.54 -0.37
CA ALA A 136 -20.60 -10.60 -1.39
C ALA A 136 -20.92 -9.20 -1.94
N GLU A 137 -21.03 -8.23 -1.05
CA GLU A 137 -21.29 -6.82 -1.32
C GLU A 137 -20.23 -6.22 -2.26
N VAL A 138 -18.97 -6.62 -2.07
CA VAL A 138 -17.84 -6.16 -2.89
C VAL A 138 -17.84 -6.86 -4.25
N LYS A 139 -18.18 -8.15 -4.30
CA LYS A 139 -18.25 -8.93 -5.55
C LYS A 139 -19.23 -8.34 -6.55
N ASP A 140 -20.31 -7.73 -6.08
CA ASP A 140 -21.31 -7.13 -6.96
C ASP A 140 -20.77 -5.90 -7.68
N LEU A 141 -19.90 -5.13 -7.00
CA LEU A 141 -19.34 -3.88 -7.51
C LEU A 141 -18.05 -4.09 -8.32
N VAL A 142 -17.14 -4.94 -7.85
CA VAL A 142 -15.82 -5.16 -8.46
C VAL A 142 -15.52 -6.64 -8.65
N LYS A 143 -14.70 -6.98 -9.66
CA LYS A 143 -14.29 -8.35 -9.93
C LYS A 143 -12.77 -8.49 -9.81
N PRO A 144 -12.23 -9.58 -9.23
CA PRO A 144 -10.79 -9.85 -9.28
C PRO A 144 -10.29 -9.94 -10.71
N ILE A 145 -9.18 -9.28 -11.03
CA ILE A 145 -8.57 -9.40 -12.36
C ILE A 145 -8.15 -10.86 -12.60
N SER A 146 -8.60 -11.43 -13.72
CA SER A 146 -8.16 -12.75 -14.17
C SER A 146 -6.88 -12.61 -14.98
N TYR A 147 -5.79 -13.21 -14.50
CA TYR A 147 -4.49 -13.18 -15.19
C TYR A 147 -4.37 -14.30 -16.23
N THR A 148 -4.68 -15.53 -15.81
CA THR A 148 -4.80 -16.74 -16.64
C THR A 148 -5.94 -17.59 -16.07
N PRO A 149 -6.46 -18.62 -16.78
CA PRO A 149 -7.52 -19.47 -16.25
C PRO A 149 -7.18 -20.01 -14.85
N GLY A 150 -8.06 -19.75 -13.88
CA GLY A 150 -7.88 -20.15 -12.48
C GLY A 150 -6.89 -19.30 -11.67
N ARG A 151 -6.34 -18.22 -12.21
CA ARG A 151 -5.36 -17.35 -11.51
C ARG A 151 -5.77 -15.89 -11.52
N GLY A 152 -5.81 -15.30 -10.32
CA GLY A 152 -5.97 -13.86 -10.13
C GLY A 152 -4.67 -13.18 -9.71
N LEU A 153 -4.75 -11.93 -9.30
CA LEU A 153 -3.61 -11.12 -8.88
C LEU A 153 -3.73 -10.67 -7.43
N ILE A 154 -2.65 -10.87 -6.68
CA ILE A 154 -2.44 -10.30 -5.34
C ILE A 154 -1.25 -9.34 -5.41
N ALA A 155 -1.42 -8.14 -4.86
CA ALA A 155 -0.32 -7.22 -4.60
C ALA A 155 0.04 -7.26 -3.11
N ILE A 156 1.33 -7.40 -2.83
CA ILE A 156 1.90 -7.30 -1.48
C ILE A 156 2.85 -6.12 -1.49
N THR A 157 2.56 -5.09 -0.70
CA THR A 157 3.36 -3.88 -0.61
C THR A 157 3.82 -3.63 0.81
N SER A 158 5.12 -3.39 0.97
CA SER A 158 5.70 -2.92 2.22
C SER A 158 6.03 -1.44 2.09
N TYR A 159 5.60 -0.63 3.06
CA TYR A 159 5.83 0.80 3.12
C TYR A 159 6.64 1.17 4.36
N ALA A 160 7.58 2.08 4.18
CA ALA A 160 8.23 2.84 5.25
C ALA A 160 7.95 4.33 5.02
N TYR A 161 7.20 4.94 5.93
CA TYR A 161 6.85 6.36 5.87
C TYR A 161 7.86 7.13 6.73
N HIS A 162 8.78 7.86 6.08
CA HIS A 162 9.90 8.53 6.75
C HIS A 162 9.54 9.94 7.22
N TYR A 163 8.59 10.57 6.54
CA TYR A 163 8.13 11.91 6.88
C TYR A 163 6.72 12.16 6.36
N CYS A 164 5.74 12.23 7.25
CA CYS A 164 4.34 12.44 6.90
C CYS A 164 3.57 13.13 8.03
N ASP A 165 2.33 13.52 7.74
CA ASP A 165 1.41 14.12 8.72
C ASP A 165 1.16 13.26 9.99
N ASN A 166 1.47 11.96 9.94
CA ASN A 166 1.30 10.99 11.04
C ASN A 166 2.60 10.61 11.75
N ASP A 167 3.68 11.33 11.48
CA ASP A 167 5.01 10.93 11.90
C ASP A 167 5.44 9.57 11.28
N VAL A 168 6.55 9.01 11.75
CA VAL A 168 7.20 7.84 11.14
C VAL A 168 6.47 6.56 11.49
N TYR A 169 6.18 5.72 10.50
CA TYR A 169 5.67 4.37 10.72
C TYR A 169 5.88 3.45 9.51
N ASN A 170 5.75 2.14 9.71
CA ASN A 170 5.80 1.12 8.68
C ASN A 170 4.43 0.45 8.52
N GLU A 171 4.15 -0.05 7.31
CA GLU A 171 2.89 -0.66 6.95
C GLU A 171 3.09 -1.80 5.94
N LEU A 172 2.32 -2.87 6.09
CA LEU A 172 2.13 -3.88 5.06
C LEU A 172 0.76 -3.71 4.45
N SER A 173 0.64 -3.85 3.14
CA SER A 173 -0.62 -4.02 2.43
C SER A 173 -0.63 -5.33 1.67
N ILE A 174 -1.66 -6.15 1.86
CA ILE A 174 -1.99 -7.27 0.98
C ILE A 174 -3.35 -6.97 0.36
N SER A 175 -3.42 -6.89 -0.96
CA SER A 175 -4.64 -6.53 -1.68
C SER A 175 -4.90 -7.43 -2.88
N ILE A 176 -6.19 -7.60 -3.18
CA ILE A 176 -6.65 -8.20 -4.43
C ILE A 176 -6.65 -7.11 -5.48
N VAL A 177 -6.03 -7.34 -6.63
CA VAL A 177 -6.18 -6.44 -7.77
C VAL A 177 -7.53 -6.69 -8.43
N THR A 178 -8.36 -5.65 -8.52
CA THR A 178 -9.73 -5.74 -9.02
C THR A 178 -9.90 -4.86 -10.25
N THR A 179 -11.02 -5.04 -10.94
CA THR A 179 -11.50 -4.06 -11.91
C THR A 179 -11.92 -2.76 -11.19
N LYS A 180 -12.00 -1.67 -11.95
CA LYS A 180 -12.85 -0.52 -11.62
C LYS A 180 -14.30 -0.98 -11.31
N PRO A 181 -15.00 -0.32 -10.36
CA PRO A 181 -16.42 -0.52 -10.09
C PRO A 181 -17.29 -0.54 -11.35
N ASN A 182 -18.24 -1.48 -11.39
CA ASN A 182 -19.23 -1.65 -12.46
C ASN A 182 -18.62 -1.85 -13.86
N LYS A 183 -17.36 -2.28 -13.95
CA LYS A 183 -16.72 -2.63 -15.23
C LYS A 183 -16.62 -4.13 -15.40
N SER A 184 -16.84 -4.57 -16.64
CA SER A 184 -16.64 -5.95 -17.05
C SER A 184 -15.17 -6.36 -16.90
N ASN A 185 -14.97 -7.59 -16.44
CA ASN A 185 -13.64 -8.19 -16.29
C ASN A 185 -13.23 -8.88 -17.58
N TRP A 186 -12.42 -8.21 -18.38
CA TRP A 186 -11.79 -8.77 -19.58
C TRP A 186 -10.36 -9.25 -19.28
N GLY A 187 -10.09 -9.59 -18.02
CA GLY A 187 -8.77 -9.99 -17.54
C GLY A 187 -7.75 -8.86 -17.69
N LEU A 188 -6.64 -9.15 -18.35
CA LEU A 188 -5.54 -8.20 -18.54
C LEU A 188 -5.90 -6.97 -19.36
N ILE A 189 -6.93 -7.03 -20.20
CA ILE A 189 -7.40 -5.85 -20.96
C ILE A 189 -7.93 -4.78 -19.99
N SER A 190 -8.66 -5.20 -18.94
CA SER A 190 -9.12 -4.29 -17.89
C SER A 190 -7.94 -3.68 -17.13
N LEU A 191 -6.93 -4.48 -16.77
CA LEU A 191 -5.70 -3.99 -16.12
C LEU A 191 -4.91 -3.02 -17.01
N MET A 192 -4.84 -3.27 -18.32
CA MET A 192 -4.16 -2.39 -19.27
C MET A 192 -4.87 -1.03 -19.42
N GLY A 193 -6.21 -1.01 -19.42
CA GLY A 193 -6.99 0.22 -19.39
C GLY A 193 -6.71 1.03 -18.12
N GLU A 194 -6.70 0.38 -16.97
CA GLU A 194 -6.41 1.00 -15.68
C GLU A 194 -4.98 1.54 -15.57
N LEU A 195 -3.99 0.81 -16.09
CA LEU A 195 -2.60 1.28 -16.16
C LEU A 195 -2.45 2.47 -17.11
N LYS A 196 -3.16 2.47 -18.24
CA LYS A 196 -3.19 3.60 -19.18
C LYS A 196 -3.82 4.84 -18.55
N ASP A 197 -4.88 4.65 -17.77
CA ASP A 197 -5.56 5.71 -17.03
C ASP A 197 -4.81 6.10 -15.75
N LYS A 198 -3.64 5.50 -15.49
CA LYS A 198 -2.81 5.70 -14.29
C LYS A 198 -3.60 5.51 -12.98
N SER A 199 -4.57 4.60 -12.99
CA SER A 199 -5.58 4.45 -11.95
C SER A 199 -5.83 2.98 -11.67
N LEU A 200 -5.18 2.44 -10.65
CA LEU A 200 -5.31 1.04 -10.25
C LEU A 200 -6.44 0.85 -9.23
N TRP A 201 -7.07 -0.32 -9.24
CA TRP A 201 -8.12 -0.68 -8.29
C TRP A 201 -7.79 -1.94 -7.50
N GLY A 202 -8.19 -1.95 -6.23
CA GLY A 202 -8.06 -3.14 -5.41
C GLY A 202 -9.02 -3.21 -4.24
N TYR A 203 -8.99 -4.38 -3.58
CA TYR A 203 -9.65 -4.63 -2.31
C TYR A 203 -8.57 -4.98 -1.28
N VAL A 204 -8.43 -4.18 -0.23
CA VAL A 204 -7.41 -4.39 0.80
C VAL A 204 -7.84 -5.51 1.75
N LEU A 205 -7.06 -6.59 1.81
CA LEU A 205 -7.31 -7.76 2.66
C LEU A 205 -6.70 -7.63 4.05
N LYS A 206 -5.45 -7.16 4.10
CA LYS A 206 -4.63 -7.09 5.30
C LYS A 206 -3.82 -5.81 5.26
N LEU A 207 -3.84 -5.03 6.34
CA LEU A 207 -3.15 -3.74 6.40
C LEU A 207 -2.50 -3.44 7.77
N PRO A 208 -1.64 -4.33 8.32
CA PRO A 208 -1.06 -4.06 9.63
C PRO A 208 -0.06 -2.91 9.61
N VAL A 209 0.06 -2.24 10.76
CA VAL A 209 0.94 -1.09 10.99
C VAL A 209 1.65 -1.22 12.32
N ASN A 210 2.73 -0.44 12.53
CA ASN A 210 3.50 -0.45 13.77
C ASN A 210 3.31 0.77 14.67
N THR A 211 2.30 1.62 14.42
CA THR A 211 1.94 2.71 15.34
C THR A 211 0.45 2.73 15.62
N GLU A 212 0.11 3.07 16.87
CA GLU A 212 -1.28 3.13 17.31
C GLU A 212 -2.05 4.26 16.61
N LEU A 213 -1.37 5.37 16.31
CA LEU A 213 -1.94 6.45 15.51
C LEU A 213 -2.38 5.97 14.12
N ALA A 214 -1.52 5.25 13.40
CA ALA A 214 -1.86 4.71 12.09
C ALA A 214 -3.00 3.70 12.18
N ARG A 215 -3.04 2.87 13.25
CA ARG A 215 -4.12 1.89 13.47
C ARG A 215 -5.46 2.57 13.70
N VAL A 216 -5.55 3.50 14.66
CA VAL A 216 -6.81 4.17 15.03
C VAL A 216 -7.34 4.99 13.85
N ARG A 217 -6.49 5.81 13.22
CA ARG A 217 -6.90 6.58 12.04
C ARG A 217 -7.35 5.68 10.90
N GLY A 218 -6.60 4.60 10.64
CA GLY A 218 -6.91 3.65 9.58
C GLY A 218 -8.24 2.94 9.77
N LYS A 219 -8.51 2.46 10.99
CA LYS A 219 -9.72 1.70 11.33
C LYS A 219 -10.96 2.60 11.40
N VAL A 220 -10.87 3.73 12.09
CA VAL A 220 -12.02 4.62 12.32
C VAL A 220 -12.27 5.53 11.13
N GLY A 221 -11.24 6.25 10.69
CA GLY A 221 -11.38 7.33 9.71
C GLY A 221 -11.22 6.92 8.25
N TYR A 222 -10.43 5.87 7.98
CA TYR A 222 -10.16 5.40 6.61
C TYR A 222 -10.80 4.05 6.27
N ASN A 223 -11.53 3.43 7.19
CA ASN A 223 -12.28 2.19 6.95
C ASN A 223 -11.41 1.04 6.39
N LEU A 224 -10.17 0.95 6.85
CA LEU A 224 -9.20 -0.07 6.43
C LEU A 224 -8.97 -1.11 7.54
N PRO A 225 -8.65 -2.37 7.19
CA PRO A 225 -8.47 -3.46 8.14
C PRO A 225 -7.10 -3.39 8.83
N LYS A 226 -6.84 -2.30 9.56
CA LYS A 226 -5.58 -2.06 10.27
C LYS A 226 -5.57 -2.64 11.67
N TRP A 227 -4.49 -3.32 12.01
CA TRP A 227 -4.16 -3.76 13.37
C TRP A 227 -2.67 -3.53 13.65
N LEU A 228 -2.29 -3.62 14.93
CA LEU A 228 -0.97 -3.26 15.41
C LEU A 228 -0.07 -4.50 15.49
N ILE A 229 1.09 -4.47 14.85
CA ILE A 229 2.16 -5.47 15.01
C ILE A 229 3.53 -4.80 14.93
N PRO A 230 4.58 -5.39 15.53
CA PRO A 230 5.95 -4.95 15.25
C PRO A 230 6.28 -5.12 13.77
N ILE A 231 6.91 -4.09 13.19
CA ILE A 231 7.38 -4.09 11.80
C ILE A 231 8.74 -3.41 11.75
N ASP A 232 9.75 -4.19 11.39
CA ASP A 232 11.12 -3.73 11.19
C ASP A 232 11.35 -3.40 9.71
N TYR A 233 12.03 -2.28 9.47
CA TYR A 233 12.47 -1.84 8.16
C TYR A 233 13.98 -1.61 8.17
N LYS A 234 14.69 -2.25 7.24
CA LYS A 234 16.13 -2.10 7.07
C LYS A 234 16.48 -1.92 5.60
N THR A 235 17.45 -1.05 5.35
CA THR A 235 18.08 -0.89 4.04
C THR A 235 19.56 -1.18 4.21
N ASP A 236 19.98 -2.39 3.83
CA ASP A 236 21.36 -2.87 3.96
C ASP A 236 21.89 -3.30 2.59
N GLY A 237 23.21 -3.21 2.39
CA GLY A 237 23.88 -3.60 1.14
C GLY A 237 23.06 -3.29 -0.12
N SER A 238 22.68 -4.36 -0.82
CA SER A 238 21.87 -4.34 -2.04
C SER A 238 20.36 -4.53 -1.85
N ASN A 239 19.84 -4.56 -0.62
CA ASN A 239 18.45 -4.94 -0.34
C ASN A 239 17.69 -3.94 0.54
N MET A 240 16.37 -3.96 0.39
CA MET A 240 15.38 -3.34 1.27
C MET A 240 14.57 -4.47 1.89
N THR A 241 14.61 -4.56 3.22
CA THR A 241 14.04 -5.68 3.98
C THR A 241 12.99 -5.17 4.95
N PHE A 242 11.81 -5.79 4.89
CA PHE A 242 10.77 -5.62 5.88
C PHE A 242 10.57 -6.93 6.63
N THR A 243 10.52 -6.87 7.96
CA THR A 243 10.27 -8.04 8.81
C THR A 243 9.04 -7.79 9.66
N TYR A 244 8.12 -8.74 9.63
CA TYR A 244 6.80 -8.68 10.24
C TYR A 244 6.70 -9.71 11.34
N TYR A 245 6.13 -9.29 12.46
CA TYR A 245 5.95 -10.13 13.65
C TYR A 245 4.46 -10.28 13.94
N ASP A 246 4.09 -11.29 14.74
CA ASP A 246 2.75 -11.37 15.30
C ASP A 246 2.56 -10.37 16.47
N GLU A 247 1.34 -10.28 17.00
CA GLU A 247 1.02 -9.41 18.14
C GLU A 247 1.80 -9.76 19.42
N LYS A 248 2.37 -10.97 19.49
CA LYS A 248 3.22 -11.44 20.60
C LYS A 248 4.71 -11.23 20.31
N GLY A 249 5.04 -10.58 19.20
CA GLY A 249 6.40 -10.27 18.77
C GLY A 249 7.16 -11.46 18.16
N ASN A 250 6.50 -12.59 17.88
CA ASN A 250 7.17 -13.71 17.21
C ASN A 250 7.28 -13.44 15.71
N LEU A 251 8.38 -13.87 15.08
CA LEU A 251 8.60 -13.70 13.65
C LEU A 251 7.50 -14.38 12.83
N ASP A 252 6.78 -13.60 12.02
CA ASP A 252 5.79 -14.11 11.09
C ASP A 252 6.41 -14.25 9.69
N PHE A 253 6.76 -13.15 9.02
CA PHE A 253 7.41 -13.26 7.71
C PHE A 253 8.32 -12.08 7.40
N SER A 254 9.18 -12.22 6.38
CA SER A 254 9.93 -11.10 5.82
C SER A 254 9.78 -10.99 4.31
N MET A 255 9.90 -9.75 3.82
CA MET A 255 9.90 -9.39 2.41
C MET A 255 11.23 -8.70 2.09
N VAL A 256 12.04 -9.33 1.25
CA VAL A 256 13.40 -8.88 0.90
C VAL A 256 13.45 -8.53 -0.58
N GLY A 257 13.46 -7.23 -0.87
CA GLY A 257 13.52 -6.71 -2.23
C GLY A 257 14.90 -6.18 -2.58
N LYS A 258 15.41 -6.54 -3.76
CA LYS A 258 16.67 -6.01 -4.28
C LYS A 258 16.51 -4.54 -4.66
N LYS A 259 17.51 -3.72 -4.32
CA LYS A 259 17.65 -2.35 -4.83
C LYS A 259 17.93 -2.43 -6.33
N LEU A 260 17.05 -1.84 -7.12
CA LEU A 260 17.18 -1.79 -8.57
C LEU A 260 17.83 -0.46 -8.98
N GLU A 261 18.58 -0.50 -10.08
CA GLU A 261 19.09 0.71 -10.71
C GLU A 261 17.93 1.56 -11.25
N ILE A 262 18.00 2.86 -10.99
CA ILE A 262 16.96 3.81 -11.38
C ILE A 262 17.47 4.64 -12.55
N THR A 263 16.90 4.43 -13.74
CA THR A 263 17.28 5.14 -14.97
C THR A 263 16.14 6.04 -15.43
N GLY A 264 16.42 7.33 -15.64
CA GLY A 264 15.49 8.28 -16.27
C GLY A 264 14.15 8.44 -15.54
N THR A 265 14.12 9.18 -14.43
CA THR A 265 12.89 9.44 -13.69
C THR A 265 12.32 10.81 -14.01
N SER A 266 11.14 10.84 -14.63
CA SER A 266 10.23 11.98 -14.57
C SER A 266 9.17 11.67 -13.54
N PRO A 267 9.00 12.49 -12.48
CA PRO A 267 7.96 12.25 -11.49
C PRO A 267 6.58 12.17 -12.12
N GLU A 268 5.91 11.03 -11.93
CA GLU A 268 4.54 10.82 -12.39
C GLU A 268 3.60 10.60 -11.20
N VAL A 269 2.42 11.22 -11.27
CA VAL A 269 1.34 10.99 -10.32
C VAL A 269 0.44 9.88 -10.87
N ASN A 270 0.25 8.84 -10.06
CA ASN A 270 -0.67 7.74 -10.33
C ASN A 270 -1.68 7.64 -9.19
N ARG A 271 -2.92 7.29 -9.49
CA ARG A 271 -3.95 7.02 -8.50
C ARG A 271 -4.02 5.54 -8.16
N SER A 272 -4.09 5.24 -6.88
CA SER A 272 -4.45 3.92 -6.37
C SER A 272 -5.79 4.03 -5.65
N ASN A 273 -6.79 3.30 -6.14
CA ASN A 273 -8.14 3.26 -5.60
C ASN A 273 -8.36 1.96 -4.85
N PHE A 274 -9.17 2.01 -3.81
CA PHE A 274 -9.62 0.84 -3.09
C PHE A 274 -11.11 0.88 -2.82
N ILE A 275 -11.77 -0.24 -3.04
CA ILE A 275 -13.11 -0.52 -2.52
C ILE A 275 -12.93 -1.41 -1.31
N ASN A 276 -13.53 -1.03 -0.18
CA ASN A 276 -13.48 -1.80 1.06
C ASN A 276 -14.84 -1.69 1.78
N LEU A 277 -15.00 -2.49 2.83
CA LEU A 277 -16.13 -2.37 3.75
C LEU A 277 -15.70 -1.58 4.98
N ASN A 278 -16.53 -0.63 5.42
CA ASN A 278 -16.34 0.02 6.70
C ASN A 278 -16.70 -0.89 7.88
N THR A 279 -16.53 -0.38 9.10
CA THR A 279 -16.83 -1.12 10.34
C THR A 279 -18.31 -1.47 10.51
N LYS A 280 -19.20 -0.86 9.72
CA LYS A 280 -20.64 -1.15 9.65
C LYS A 280 -21.01 -2.07 8.48
N GLY A 281 -20.03 -2.58 7.72
CA GLY A 281 -20.26 -3.43 6.56
C GLY A 281 -20.72 -2.69 5.29
N GLN A 282 -20.59 -1.36 5.24
CA GLN A 282 -20.99 -0.56 4.07
C GLN A 282 -19.82 -0.37 3.10
N LEU A 283 -20.11 -0.34 1.80
CA LEU A 283 -19.10 -0.11 0.77
C LEU A 283 -18.55 1.31 0.82
N THR A 284 -17.23 1.41 0.80
CA THR A 284 -16.49 2.67 0.76
C THR A 284 -15.51 2.68 -0.40
N HIS A 285 -15.35 3.83 -1.05
CA HIS A 285 -14.29 4.11 -2.01
C HIS A 285 -13.31 5.10 -1.41
N GLY A 286 -12.05 4.69 -1.31
CA GLY A 286 -10.96 5.60 -1.01
C GLY A 286 -9.90 5.55 -2.10
N TYR A 287 -9.03 6.57 -2.13
CA TYR A 287 -7.93 6.60 -3.06
C TYR A 287 -6.73 7.39 -2.52
N SER A 288 -5.56 7.08 -3.05
CA SER A 288 -4.33 7.84 -2.86
C SER A 288 -3.75 8.24 -4.21
N ASP A 289 -3.34 9.49 -4.32
CA ASP A 289 -2.48 9.93 -5.41
C ASP A 289 -1.02 9.73 -4.98
N ILE A 290 -0.22 9.07 -5.82
CA ILE A 290 1.17 8.68 -5.55
C ILE A 290 2.05 9.33 -6.62
N ARG A 291 2.89 10.26 -6.21
CA ARG A 291 3.92 10.87 -7.04
C ARG A 291 5.22 10.07 -6.89
N ALA A 292 5.51 9.23 -7.88
CA ALA A 292 6.71 8.40 -7.87
C ALA A 292 7.94 9.24 -8.25
N ILE A 293 8.83 9.50 -7.29
CA ILE A 293 10.04 10.30 -7.52
C ILE A 293 11.17 9.41 -8.03
N LYS A 294 11.44 8.30 -7.32
CA LYS A 294 12.44 7.30 -7.68
C LYS A 294 11.79 5.93 -7.70
N LYS A 295 11.74 5.30 -8.87
CA LYS A 295 11.13 3.99 -9.06
C LYS A 295 11.86 3.20 -10.14
N ALA A 296 11.99 1.90 -9.90
CA ALA A 296 12.43 0.92 -10.88
C ALA A 296 11.62 -0.37 -10.71
N SER A 297 11.58 -1.19 -11.76
CA SER A 297 10.76 -2.41 -11.78
C SER A 297 11.54 -3.59 -12.35
N SER A 298 11.27 -4.79 -11.85
CA SER A 298 11.80 -6.05 -12.35
C SER A 298 10.72 -7.11 -12.46
N LYS A 299 11.01 -8.17 -13.21
CA LYS A 299 10.22 -9.41 -13.30
C LYS A 299 11.01 -10.65 -12.87
N LYS A 300 12.26 -10.46 -12.46
CA LYS A 300 13.12 -11.57 -12.05
C LYS A 300 12.69 -12.03 -10.67
N GLY A 301 12.42 -13.32 -10.53
CA GLY A 301 11.93 -13.90 -9.27
C GLY A 301 12.93 -13.69 -8.14
N GLU A 302 14.22 -13.78 -8.44
CA GLU A 302 15.31 -13.60 -7.48
C GLU A 302 15.45 -12.18 -6.91
N ASP A 303 14.86 -11.17 -7.57
CA ASP A 303 14.93 -9.77 -7.12
C ASP A 303 13.96 -9.49 -5.95
N ILE A 304 13.06 -10.42 -5.62
CA ILE A 304 12.11 -10.28 -4.50
C ILE A 304 11.80 -11.62 -3.84
N GLN A 305 11.96 -11.70 -2.53
CA GLN A 305 11.80 -12.94 -1.77
C GLN A 305 10.82 -12.75 -0.63
N LEU A 306 9.97 -13.76 -0.40
CA LEU A 306 9.14 -13.88 0.79
C LEU A 306 9.66 -15.03 1.64
N ASN A 307 9.99 -14.76 2.90
CA ASN A 307 10.41 -15.79 3.85
C ASN A 307 9.30 -15.96 4.88
N LEU A 308 8.57 -17.08 4.80
CA LEU A 308 7.36 -17.33 5.55
C LEU A 308 7.62 -18.30 6.71
N SER A 309 7.15 -17.96 7.91
CA SER A 309 7.18 -18.88 9.05
C SER A 309 5.87 -19.68 9.15
N ASN A 310 5.51 -20.08 10.36
CA ASN A 310 4.21 -20.67 10.71
C ASN A 310 3.24 -19.66 11.33
N GLY A 311 3.58 -18.37 11.31
CA GLY A 311 2.73 -17.29 11.80
C GLY A 311 1.44 -17.12 10.98
N SER A 312 0.56 -16.26 11.49
CA SER A 312 -0.78 -16.05 10.93
C SER A 312 -0.76 -15.41 9.53
N LEU A 313 0.13 -14.42 9.30
CA LEU A 313 0.31 -13.78 8.01
C LEU A 313 0.97 -14.73 7.02
N SER A 314 1.96 -15.50 7.46
CA SER A 314 2.59 -16.54 6.65
C SER A 314 1.58 -17.59 6.21
N THR A 315 0.77 -18.11 7.13
CA THR A 315 -0.29 -19.08 6.84
C THR A 315 -1.30 -18.49 5.85
N PHE A 316 -1.68 -17.24 6.04
CA PHE A 316 -2.55 -16.52 5.12
C PHE A 316 -1.93 -16.41 3.72
N ILE A 317 -0.67 -15.95 3.61
CA ILE A 317 0.05 -15.80 2.34
C ILE A 317 0.19 -17.17 1.63
N LYS A 318 0.54 -18.23 2.36
CA LYS A 318 0.58 -19.61 1.84
C LYS A 318 -0.78 -20.02 1.26
N SER A 319 -1.87 -19.70 1.96
CA SER A 319 -3.23 -20.04 1.51
C SER A 319 -3.63 -19.36 0.19
N LEU A 320 -3.01 -18.23 -0.17
CA LEU A 320 -3.28 -17.53 -1.44
C LEU A 320 -2.76 -18.30 -2.66
N GLY A 321 -1.91 -19.32 -2.46
CA GLY A 321 -1.38 -20.14 -3.53
C GLY A 321 -0.60 -19.35 -4.57
N LEU A 322 0.26 -18.43 -4.10
CA LEU A 322 1.10 -17.58 -4.94
C LEU A 322 2.01 -18.44 -5.84
N LYS A 323 2.12 -18.12 -7.13
CA LYS A 323 2.92 -18.93 -8.08
C LYS A 323 3.95 -18.15 -8.88
N LYS A 324 3.54 -17.14 -9.64
CA LYS A 324 4.40 -16.41 -10.57
C LYS A 324 4.51 -14.97 -10.15
N LEU A 325 5.74 -14.43 -10.15
CA LEU A 325 5.94 -12.99 -10.02
C LEU A 325 5.56 -12.33 -11.35
N VAL A 326 4.58 -11.43 -11.31
CA VAL A 326 4.19 -10.62 -12.47
C VAL A 326 5.09 -9.39 -12.55
N ARG A 327 5.31 -8.73 -11.40
CA ARG A 327 6.09 -7.51 -11.30
C ARG A 327 6.58 -7.29 -9.87
N TYR A 328 7.83 -6.84 -9.75
CA TYR A 328 8.43 -6.27 -8.55
C TYR A 328 8.70 -4.78 -8.80
N ASP A 329 8.28 -3.91 -7.89
CA ASP A 329 8.58 -2.48 -7.90
C ASP A 329 9.45 -2.12 -6.70
N TYR A 330 10.62 -1.56 -6.98
CA TYR A 330 11.49 -0.89 -6.01
C TYR A 330 11.27 0.62 -6.10
N GLN A 331 10.81 1.23 -5.01
CA GLN A 331 10.48 2.65 -4.98
C GLN A 331 11.07 3.29 -3.71
N PRO A 332 12.36 3.69 -3.74
CA PRO A 332 13.03 4.22 -2.55
C PRO A 332 12.60 5.65 -2.18
N GLU A 333 11.97 6.40 -3.10
CA GLU A 333 11.45 7.73 -2.80
C GLU A 333 10.14 7.98 -3.55
N PHE A 334 9.11 8.34 -2.80
CA PHE A 334 7.83 8.75 -3.33
C PHE A 334 7.07 9.66 -2.38
N GLN A 335 6.17 10.44 -2.96
CA GLN A 335 5.23 11.28 -2.24
C GLN A 335 3.82 10.73 -2.43
N ALA A 336 2.95 10.91 -1.43
CA ALA A 336 1.54 10.52 -1.55
C ALA A 336 0.59 11.48 -0.85
N ALA A 337 -0.64 11.51 -1.35
CA ALA A 337 -1.78 12.19 -0.77
C ALA A 337 -2.93 11.18 -0.63
N LEU A 338 -3.28 10.80 0.60
CA LEU A 338 -4.34 9.83 0.88
C LEU A 338 -5.62 10.55 1.27
N TYR A 339 -6.66 10.37 0.46
CA TYR A 339 -7.96 11.00 0.67
C TYR A 339 -8.81 10.13 1.58
N THR A 340 -9.57 10.76 2.47
CA THR A 340 -10.60 10.11 3.28
C THR A 340 -11.59 9.37 2.37
N PRO A 341 -11.95 8.13 2.69
CA PRO A 341 -12.89 7.38 1.88
C PRO A 341 -14.30 7.99 1.98
N GLU A 342 -15.08 7.74 0.94
CA GLU A 342 -16.49 8.11 0.87
C GLU A 342 -17.34 6.85 0.74
N LEU A 343 -18.60 6.90 1.18
CA LEU A 343 -19.54 5.82 0.91
C LEU A 343 -19.74 5.70 -0.59
N VAL A 344 -19.74 4.47 -1.10
CA VAL A 344 -20.16 4.23 -2.49
C VAL A 344 -21.66 4.52 -2.53
N ALA A 345 -22.07 5.51 -3.32
CA ALA A 345 -23.48 5.80 -3.52
C ALA A 345 -24.19 4.52 -3.99
N GLU A 346 -25.31 4.18 -3.34
CA GLU A 346 -26.17 3.11 -3.83
C GLU A 346 -26.62 3.52 -5.23
N SER A 347 -26.12 2.82 -6.25
CA SER A 347 -26.72 2.93 -7.57
C SER A 347 -28.12 2.36 -7.42
N HIS A 348 -29.13 3.23 -7.38
CA HIS A 348 -30.53 2.83 -7.52
C HIS A 348 -30.62 1.87 -8.71
N LYS A 349 -31.02 0.64 -8.42
CA LYS A 349 -31.23 -0.42 -9.40
C LYS A 349 -32.34 -0.06 -10.36
#